data_AF-A0A7G5XB50-F1
#
_entry.id   AF-A0A7G5XB50-F1
#
_cell.length_a   1.000
_cell.length_b   1.000
_cell.length_c   1.000
_cell.angle_alpha   90.00
_cell.angle_beta   90.00
_cell.angle_gamma   90.00
#
_symmetry.space_group_name_H-M   'P 1'
#
loop_
_entity.id
_entity.type
_entity.pdbx_description
1 polymer ?
#
loop_
_entity_poly.entity_id
_entity_poly.type
_entity_poly.pdbx_seq_one_letter_code
_entity_poly.pdbx_strand_id
1 'polypeptide(L)'
;MKRLVFLFLLAITQYSFAQQLFQLAPPVLNYRSVFFQDETTLEIKFEQPGAEIRYTINGDEPTPKDLLYTKPIVIAGKRVSIKAKAIGKDFLPSETVYVEFIKTGKVIQQISFTTPHPKYTTNNKNLLNDHIGGNTSFSSGAWLGYDCDTVEIDIELKKNETINGVLVDILQNESSWIFLPEQVILYYYDEAKKSYLPLGKETFSSERPSQKQIDAREIIPKITVKANKLKLILYPLKKIPAWHPGKDNHAWLFIDEIQVY
;
A
#
# COMPACT_ATOMS: atom_id res chain seq x y z
N MET A 1 -84.70 0.09 30.25
CA MET A 1 -84.29 -0.84 29.18
C MET A 1 -83.28 -0.13 28.27
N LYS A 2 -82.10 -0.75 28.11
CA LYS A 2 -80.89 -0.24 27.43
C LYS A 2 -81.01 -0.33 25.89
N ARG A 3 -80.28 0.53 25.17
CA ARG A 3 -79.60 0.32 23.86
C ARG A 3 -79.00 1.66 23.41
N LEU A 4 -77.85 2.08 23.93
CA LEU A 4 -76.47 1.77 23.53
C LEU A 4 -76.18 2.03 22.03
N VAL A 5 -75.77 3.26 21.75
CA VAL A 5 -75.16 3.72 20.50
C VAL A 5 -73.77 3.08 20.40
N PHE A 6 -73.49 2.34 19.33
CA PHE A 6 -72.18 1.73 19.07
C PHE A 6 -71.47 2.57 18.00
N LEU A 7 -70.55 3.44 18.44
CA LEU A 7 -69.60 4.12 17.57
C LEU A 7 -68.49 3.11 17.22
N PHE A 8 -68.39 2.71 15.96
CA PHE A 8 -67.30 1.84 15.50
C PHE A 8 -66.06 2.71 15.22
N LEU A 9 -65.15 2.80 16.19
CA LEU A 9 -63.83 3.40 15.99
C LEU A 9 -62.94 2.38 15.27
N LEU A 10 -62.69 2.61 13.97
CA LEU A 10 -61.75 1.83 13.19
C LEU A 10 -60.32 2.26 13.55
N ALA A 11 -59.69 1.59 14.53
CA ALA A 11 -58.28 1.78 14.82
C ALA A 11 -57.44 1.09 13.73
N ILE A 12 -57.02 1.85 12.71
CA ILE A 12 -56.04 1.40 11.73
C ILE A 12 -54.67 1.45 12.41
N THR A 13 -54.20 0.31 12.91
CA THR A 13 -52.79 0.16 13.30
C THR A 13 -51.94 0.18 12.03
N GLN A 14 -51.27 1.29 11.77
CA GLN A 14 -50.24 1.36 10.74
C GLN A 14 -49.08 0.47 11.19
N TYR A 15 -49.00 -0.74 10.64
CA TYR A 15 -47.76 -1.49 10.64
C TYR A 15 -46.75 -0.67 9.84
N SER A 16 -45.85 0.01 10.52
CA SER A 16 -44.67 0.61 9.90
C SER A 16 -43.82 -0.56 9.40
N PHE A 17 -43.89 -0.85 8.10
CA PHE A 17 -42.88 -1.66 7.44
C PHE A 17 -41.56 -0.90 7.62
N ALA A 18 -40.63 -1.43 8.42
CA ALA A 18 -39.27 -0.93 8.41
C ALA A 18 -38.76 -1.09 6.98
N GLN A 19 -38.57 0.04 6.28
CA GLN A 19 -38.07 0.02 4.91
C GLN A 19 -36.68 -0.60 4.95
N GLN A 20 -36.51 -1.76 4.31
CA GLN A 20 -35.22 -2.40 4.20
C GLN A 20 -34.29 -1.45 3.44
N LEU A 21 -33.25 -0.97 4.11
CA LEU A 21 -32.25 -0.12 3.49
C LEU A 21 -31.51 -0.94 2.43
N PHE A 22 -31.41 -0.39 1.22
CA PHE A 22 -30.63 -0.99 0.14
C PHE A 22 -29.16 -0.58 0.28
N GLN A 23 -28.25 -1.51 0.01
CA GLN A 23 -26.84 -1.21 -0.08
C GLN A 23 -26.52 -0.54 -1.42
N LEU A 24 -25.81 0.59 -1.36
CA LEU A 24 -25.32 1.26 -2.55
C LEU A 24 -24.30 0.39 -3.28
N ALA A 25 -24.30 0.46 -4.60
CA ALA A 25 -23.21 -0.10 -5.38
C ALA A 25 -21.90 0.66 -5.08
N PRO A 26 -20.73 0.01 -5.17
CA PRO A 26 -19.45 0.70 -5.07
C PRO A 26 -19.28 1.71 -6.21
N PRO A 27 -18.68 2.89 -5.95
CA PRO A 27 -18.38 3.84 -7.01
C PRO A 27 -17.30 3.28 -7.95
N VAL A 28 -17.32 3.69 -9.21
CA VAL A 28 -16.35 3.24 -10.22
C VAL A 28 -15.18 4.22 -10.29
N LEU A 29 -13.96 3.71 -10.14
CA LEU A 29 -12.72 4.48 -10.29
C LEU A 29 -12.25 4.44 -11.75
N ASN A 30 -11.99 5.62 -12.33
CA ASN A 30 -11.53 5.78 -13.71
C ASN A 30 -10.22 6.58 -13.72
N TYR A 31 -9.16 5.97 -14.26
CA TYR A 31 -7.83 6.53 -14.34
C TYR A 31 -7.04 5.82 -15.45
N ARG A 32 -5.99 6.46 -15.97
CA ARG A 32 -5.18 5.91 -17.07
C ARG A 32 -4.24 4.79 -16.62
N SER A 33 -3.57 4.98 -15.49
CA SER A 33 -2.59 4.06 -14.92
C SER A 33 -2.38 4.39 -13.44
N VAL A 34 -2.10 3.37 -12.62
CA VAL A 34 -1.66 3.53 -11.23
C VAL A 34 -0.21 4.01 -11.13
N PHE A 35 0.61 3.69 -12.13
CA PHE A 35 1.97 4.22 -12.27
C PHE A 35 1.99 5.45 -13.17
N PHE A 36 2.63 6.53 -12.72
CA PHE A 36 2.65 7.81 -13.44
C PHE A 36 3.97 8.55 -13.26
N GLN A 37 4.40 9.35 -14.24
CA GLN A 37 5.70 10.05 -14.17
C GLN A 37 5.64 11.40 -13.46
N ASP A 38 4.66 12.25 -13.79
CA ASP A 38 4.56 13.61 -13.26
C ASP A 38 3.33 13.75 -12.35
N GLU A 39 2.15 13.60 -12.97
CA GLU A 39 0.86 13.53 -12.32
C GLU A 39 -0.08 12.60 -13.08
N THR A 40 -1.16 12.17 -12.42
CA THR A 40 -2.29 11.48 -13.03
C THR A 40 -3.59 12.01 -12.43
N THR A 41 -4.71 11.70 -13.06
CA THR A 41 -6.04 12.12 -12.61
C THR A 41 -6.90 10.90 -12.32
N LEU A 42 -7.54 10.90 -11.15
CA LEU A 42 -8.58 9.95 -10.78
C LEU A 42 -9.96 10.61 -10.90
N GLU A 43 -10.80 10.03 -11.74
CA GLU A 43 -12.23 10.32 -11.78
C GLU A 43 -12.99 9.23 -11.04
N ILE A 44 -14.01 9.62 -10.27
CA ILE A 44 -14.91 8.68 -9.58
C ILE A 44 -16.32 8.87 -10.15
N LYS A 45 -16.94 7.79 -10.61
CA LYS A 45 -18.28 7.77 -11.19
C LYS A 45 -19.26 7.04 -10.28
N PHE A 46 -20.37 7.69 -9.97
CA PHE A 46 -21.48 7.08 -9.24
C PHE A 46 -22.76 7.85 -9.52
N GLU A 47 -23.82 7.16 -9.93
CA GLU A 47 -25.05 7.78 -10.44
C GLU A 47 -26.30 7.28 -9.70
N GLN A 48 -26.29 7.40 -8.36
CA GLN A 48 -27.49 7.17 -7.53
C GLN A 48 -27.95 8.50 -6.88
N PRO A 49 -29.15 8.99 -7.19
CA PRO A 49 -29.71 10.16 -6.53
C PRO A 49 -29.77 10.01 -5.01
N GLY A 50 -29.41 11.07 -4.28
CA GLY A 50 -29.42 11.09 -2.82
C GLY A 50 -28.20 10.43 -2.15
N ALA A 51 -27.22 10.01 -2.96
CA ALA A 51 -25.93 9.52 -2.48
C ALA A 51 -24.79 10.45 -2.93
N GLU A 52 -23.76 10.52 -2.10
CA GLU A 52 -22.53 11.27 -2.31
C GLU A 52 -21.32 10.36 -2.17
N ILE A 53 -20.20 10.73 -2.79
CA ILE A 53 -18.94 9.99 -2.65
C ILE A 53 -18.07 10.69 -1.61
N ARG A 54 -17.65 9.95 -0.59
CA ARG A 54 -16.63 10.36 0.38
C ARG A 54 -15.34 9.61 0.12
N TYR A 55 -14.20 10.28 0.26
CA TYR A 55 -12.90 9.68 0.01
C TYR A 55 -11.81 10.19 0.96
N THR A 56 -10.76 9.39 1.07
CA THR A 56 -9.50 9.70 1.75
C THR A 56 -8.34 9.50 0.77
N ILE A 57 -7.20 10.13 1.04
CA ILE A 57 -5.99 10.04 0.18
C ILE A 57 -4.79 9.42 0.90
N ASN A 58 -4.99 8.99 2.14
CA ASN A 58 -4.00 8.39 3.03
C ASN A 58 -4.32 6.92 3.35
N GLY A 59 -5.32 6.32 2.69
CA GLY A 59 -5.73 4.93 2.91
C GLY A 59 -6.66 4.68 4.09
N ASP A 60 -7.09 5.71 4.82
CA ASP A 60 -8.06 5.57 5.92
C ASP A 60 -9.48 5.25 5.40
N GLU A 61 -10.28 4.57 6.21
CA GLU A 61 -11.65 4.24 5.83
C GLU A 61 -12.54 5.49 5.75
N PRO A 62 -13.19 5.79 4.61
CA PRO A 62 -14.00 7.00 4.47
C PRO A 62 -15.25 7.00 5.36
N THR A 63 -15.47 8.12 6.01
CA THR A 63 -16.63 8.46 6.84
C THR A 63 -17.44 9.60 6.18
N PRO A 64 -18.69 9.86 6.64
CA PRO A 64 -19.47 11.01 6.16
C PRO A 64 -18.82 12.39 6.36
N LYS A 65 -17.74 12.48 7.14
CA LYS A 65 -17.03 13.74 7.43
C LYS A 65 -15.80 13.96 6.55
N ASP A 66 -15.39 12.95 5.79
CA ASP A 66 -14.21 13.03 4.92
C ASP A 66 -14.49 13.82 3.64
N LEU A 67 -13.49 13.91 2.77
CA LEU A 67 -13.54 14.74 1.58
C LEU A 67 -14.70 14.33 0.68
N LEU A 68 -15.51 15.32 0.28
CA LEU A 68 -16.59 15.14 -0.69
C LEU A 68 -16.02 15.21 -2.10
N TYR A 69 -16.23 14.16 -2.89
CA TYR A 69 -15.83 14.16 -4.29
C TYR A 69 -16.80 15.02 -5.11
N THR A 70 -16.27 16.12 -5.66
CA THR A 70 -17.02 17.08 -6.50
C THR A 70 -16.38 17.31 -7.87
N LYS A 71 -15.11 16.91 -8.04
CA LYS A 71 -14.31 17.06 -9.25
C LYS A 71 -13.19 16.01 -9.26
N PRO A 72 -12.58 15.73 -10.43
CA PRO A 72 -11.46 14.80 -10.53
C PRO A 72 -10.30 15.16 -9.58
N ILE A 73 -9.64 14.13 -9.05
CA ILE A 73 -8.54 14.26 -8.08
C ILE A 73 -7.22 14.21 -8.85
N VAL A 74 -6.43 15.27 -8.74
CA VAL A 74 -5.06 15.30 -9.29
C VAL A 74 -4.11 14.64 -8.30
N ILE A 75 -3.31 13.70 -8.79
CA ILE A 75 -2.38 12.89 -8.01
C ILE A 75 -0.97 13.20 -8.49
N ALA A 76 -0.15 13.77 -7.61
CA ALA A 76 1.24 14.16 -7.91
C ALA A 76 2.27 13.67 -6.87
N GLY A 77 1.80 13.09 -5.75
CA GLY A 77 2.66 12.58 -4.68
C GLY A 77 3.33 11.25 -5.04
N LYS A 78 4.45 10.90 -4.40
CA LYS A 78 5.21 9.67 -4.70
C LYS A 78 4.39 8.39 -4.54
N ARG A 79 3.54 8.34 -3.51
CA ARG A 79 2.58 7.27 -3.26
C ARG A 79 1.31 7.89 -2.69
N VAL A 80 0.16 7.58 -3.26
CA VAL A 80 -1.13 8.12 -2.83
C VAL A 80 -2.15 6.99 -2.80
N SER A 81 -2.64 6.67 -1.60
CA SER A 81 -3.58 5.58 -1.35
C SER A 81 -4.99 6.15 -1.19
N ILE A 82 -5.84 5.95 -2.20
CA ILE A 82 -7.19 6.51 -2.24
C ILE A 82 -8.19 5.43 -1.88
N LYS A 83 -9.02 5.70 -0.87
CA LYS A 83 -10.25 4.95 -0.59
C LYS A 83 -11.46 5.82 -0.86
N ALA A 84 -12.50 5.25 -1.46
CA ALA A 84 -13.76 5.95 -1.71
C ALA A 84 -14.97 5.07 -1.40
N LYS A 85 -16.05 5.71 -0.96
CA LYS A 85 -17.31 5.06 -0.59
C LYS A 85 -18.50 5.95 -0.96
N ALA A 86 -19.56 5.34 -1.46
CA ALA A 86 -20.84 6.02 -1.65
C ALA A 86 -21.67 5.97 -0.36
N ILE A 87 -22.17 7.11 0.08
CA ILE A 87 -22.97 7.27 1.31
C ILE A 87 -24.23 8.06 0.97
N GLY A 88 -25.38 7.61 1.46
CA GLY A 88 -26.67 8.30 1.31
C GLY A 88 -27.52 8.14 2.55
N LYS A 89 -28.37 9.13 2.85
CA LYS A 89 -29.15 9.21 4.11
C LYS A 89 -30.09 8.00 4.32
N ASP A 90 -30.62 7.46 3.23
CA ASP A 90 -31.62 6.38 3.24
C ASP A 90 -31.07 5.08 2.62
N PHE A 91 -29.75 4.91 2.64
CA PHE A 91 -29.08 3.73 2.10
C PHE A 91 -28.06 3.17 3.07
N LEU A 92 -27.81 1.86 2.98
CA LEU A 92 -26.56 1.31 3.52
C LEU A 92 -25.40 1.79 2.62
N PRO A 93 -24.27 2.22 3.21
CA PRO A 93 -23.11 2.63 2.43
C PRO A 93 -22.61 1.52 1.50
N SER A 94 -21.97 1.92 0.41
CA SER A 94 -21.34 0.94 -0.47
C SER A 94 -20.17 0.23 0.21
N GLU A 95 -19.71 -0.87 -0.38
CA GLU A 95 -18.35 -1.34 -0.14
C GLU A 95 -17.34 -0.24 -0.51
N THR A 96 -16.19 -0.27 0.16
CA THR A 96 -15.10 0.67 -0.11
C THR A 96 -14.30 0.22 -1.32
N VAL A 97 -14.09 1.13 -2.26
CA VAL A 97 -13.11 0.93 -3.33
C VAL A 97 -11.77 1.52 -2.93
N TYR A 98 -10.70 0.89 -3.40
CA TYR A 98 -9.32 1.25 -3.08
C TYR A 98 -8.48 1.29 -4.36
N VAL A 99 -7.62 2.28 -4.47
CA VAL A 99 -6.57 2.35 -5.49
C VAL A 99 -5.34 3.00 -4.89
N GLU A 100 -4.17 2.52 -5.29
CA GLU A 100 -2.90 3.12 -4.92
C GLU A 100 -2.19 3.59 -6.16
N PHE A 101 -1.72 4.84 -6.13
CA PHE A 101 -0.95 5.44 -7.20
C PHE A 101 0.50 5.58 -6.77
N ILE A 102 1.41 5.19 -7.64
CA ILE A 102 2.85 5.24 -7.42
C ILE A 102 3.49 6.07 -8.52
N LYS A 103 4.24 7.10 -8.13
CA LYS A 103 5.02 7.89 -9.07
C LYS A 103 6.21 7.07 -9.53
N THR A 104 6.39 6.90 -10.83
CA THR A 104 7.57 6.25 -11.39
C THR A 104 8.79 7.12 -11.13
N GLY A 105 9.82 6.49 -10.58
CA GLY A 105 11.09 7.11 -10.28
C GLY A 105 12.01 7.29 -11.49
N LYS A 106 13.29 7.51 -11.19
CA LYS A 106 14.41 7.49 -12.12
C LYS A 106 14.50 6.15 -12.84
N VAL A 107 14.98 6.19 -14.08
CA VAL A 107 15.12 4.97 -14.91
C VAL A 107 16.26 4.10 -14.37
N ILE A 108 15.88 2.95 -13.82
CA ILE A 108 16.81 1.90 -13.43
C ILE A 108 17.23 1.12 -14.68
N GLN A 109 18.53 1.08 -14.95
CA GLN A 109 19.13 0.36 -16.08
C GLN A 109 19.37 -1.11 -15.72
N GLN A 110 19.81 -1.39 -14.50
CA GLN A 110 20.11 -2.74 -14.04
C GLN A 110 19.89 -2.84 -12.53
N ILE A 111 19.39 -4.01 -12.10
CA ILE A 111 19.37 -4.42 -10.69
C ILE A 111 20.02 -5.78 -10.59
N SER A 112 20.87 -5.96 -9.57
CA SER A 112 21.32 -7.28 -9.13
C SER A 112 21.13 -7.42 -7.63
N PHE A 113 20.80 -8.61 -7.17
CA PHE A 113 20.44 -8.86 -5.79
C PHE A 113 20.99 -10.20 -5.30
N THR A 114 21.11 -10.33 -3.98
CA THR A 114 21.37 -11.63 -3.33
C THR A 114 20.40 -12.69 -3.87
N THR A 115 20.89 -13.90 -4.12
CA THR A 115 20.06 -14.99 -4.64
C THR A 115 18.88 -15.26 -3.69
N PRO A 116 17.62 -15.15 -4.14
CA PRO A 116 16.45 -15.44 -3.33
C PRO A 116 16.33 -16.94 -3.07
N HIS A 117 15.59 -17.30 -2.02
CA HIS A 117 15.31 -18.69 -1.70
C HIS A 117 14.55 -19.35 -2.88
N PRO A 118 14.93 -20.57 -3.34
CA PRO A 118 14.37 -21.17 -4.56
C PRO A 118 12.85 -21.37 -4.55
N LYS A 119 12.23 -21.47 -3.37
CA LYS A 119 10.77 -21.58 -3.20
C LYS A 119 10.03 -20.28 -3.53
N TYR A 120 10.67 -19.13 -3.37
CA TYR A 120 10.07 -17.80 -3.47
C TYR A 120 10.91 -16.95 -4.42
N THR A 121 10.97 -17.41 -5.67
CA THR A 121 11.66 -16.76 -6.78
C THR A 121 10.72 -16.70 -7.99
N THR A 122 11.13 -15.97 -9.02
CA THR A 122 10.37 -15.80 -10.26
C THR A 122 11.30 -15.83 -11.47
N ASN A 123 10.74 -16.18 -12.63
CA ASN A 123 11.45 -16.05 -13.90
C ASN A 123 11.49 -14.59 -14.40
N ASN A 124 10.72 -13.69 -13.78
CA ASN A 124 10.75 -12.27 -14.09
C ASN A 124 11.99 -11.61 -13.47
N LYS A 125 13.01 -11.38 -14.30
CA LYS A 125 14.26 -10.72 -13.87
C LYS A 125 14.06 -9.25 -13.45
N ASN A 126 12.95 -8.64 -13.84
CA ASN A 126 12.64 -7.25 -13.54
C ASN A 126 11.64 -7.12 -12.39
N LEU A 127 11.37 -8.17 -11.59
CA LEU A 127 10.33 -8.12 -10.54
C LEU A 127 10.50 -6.93 -9.59
N LEU A 128 11.74 -6.53 -9.28
CA LEU A 128 11.99 -5.40 -8.40
C LEU A 128 11.81 -4.04 -9.08
N ASN A 129 11.45 -3.98 -10.36
CA ASN A 129 11.29 -2.72 -11.11
C ASN A 129 10.38 -2.87 -12.33
N ASP A 130 9.40 -3.78 -12.30
CA ASP A 130 8.47 -4.02 -13.40
C ASP A 130 7.24 -3.11 -13.33
N HIS A 131 7.14 -2.28 -12.30
CA HIS A 131 5.99 -1.43 -12.02
C HIS A 131 4.74 -2.27 -11.84
N ILE A 132 4.86 -3.35 -11.07
CA ILE A 132 3.76 -4.21 -10.65
C ILE A 132 3.98 -4.51 -9.17
N GLY A 133 3.35 -3.71 -8.31
CA GLY A 133 3.43 -3.89 -6.87
C GLY A 133 2.93 -5.26 -6.43
N GLY A 134 3.51 -5.78 -5.35
CA GLY A 134 3.12 -7.04 -4.76
C GLY A 134 1.69 -7.04 -4.27
N ASN A 135 1.16 -8.23 -4.02
CA ASN A 135 -0.11 -8.43 -3.34
C ASN A 135 0.12 -9.11 -2.00
N THR A 136 -0.88 -9.12 -1.13
CA THR A 136 -0.71 -9.70 0.21
C THR A 136 -0.50 -11.23 0.19
N SER A 137 -0.58 -11.92 -0.94
CA SER A 137 -0.24 -13.34 -1.06
C SER A 137 1.25 -13.53 -1.38
N PHE A 138 2.00 -14.04 -0.40
CA PHE A 138 3.43 -14.35 -0.55
C PHE A 138 3.73 -15.47 -1.57
N SER A 139 2.72 -16.27 -1.94
CA SER A 139 2.86 -17.36 -2.92
C SER A 139 2.43 -16.98 -4.34
N SER A 140 2.11 -15.71 -4.59
CA SER A 140 1.62 -15.23 -5.89
C SER A 140 2.69 -15.18 -6.99
N GLY A 141 3.97 -15.32 -6.65
CA GLY A 141 5.09 -15.09 -7.56
C GLY A 141 5.45 -13.61 -7.76
N ALA A 142 4.78 -12.71 -7.04
CA ALA A 142 5.02 -11.26 -7.05
C ALA A 142 6.14 -10.81 -6.08
N TRP A 143 6.82 -11.74 -5.42
CA TRP A 143 7.79 -11.45 -4.37
C TRP A 143 9.07 -12.26 -4.53
N LEU A 144 10.21 -11.67 -4.15
CA LEU A 144 11.45 -12.41 -3.86
C LEU A 144 11.53 -12.66 -2.35
N GLY A 145 11.67 -13.93 -1.95
CA GLY A 145 11.75 -14.34 -0.56
C GLY A 145 13.16 -14.72 -0.10
N TYR A 146 13.50 -14.38 1.13
CA TYR A 146 14.82 -14.55 1.74
C TYR A 146 14.72 -15.08 3.18
N ASP A 147 15.65 -15.95 3.55
CA ASP A 147 15.81 -16.54 4.89
C ASP A 147 17.27 -16.47 5.38
N CYS A 148 18.01 -15.45 4.93
CA CYS A 148 19.41 -15.20 5.29
C CYS A 148 19.59 -13.92 6.12
N ASP A 149 20.74 -13.77 6.76
CA ASP A 149 21.07 -12.63 7.64
C ASP A 149 21.20 -11.28 6.93
N THR A 150 21.40 -11.26 5.61
CA THR A 150 21.67 -10.04 4.85
C THR A 150 21.24 -10.20 3.39
N VAL A 151 20.51 -9.21 2.89
CA VAL A 151 20.13 -9.09 1.48
C VAL A 151 20.77 -7.82 0.93
N GLU A 152 21.59 -7.96 -0.11
CA GLU A 152 22.18 -6.86 -0.85
C GLU A 152 21.47 -6.68 -2.18
N ILE A 153 21.21 -5.43 -2.56
CA ILE A 153 20.63 -5.06 -3.85
C ILE A 153 21.47 -3.91 -4.43
N ASP A 154 22.17 -4.19 -5.52
CA ASP A 154 22.87 -3.19 -6.32
C ASP A 154 21.92 -2.65 -7.41
N ILE A 155 21.85 -1.33 -7.51
CA ILE A 155 20.97 -0.61 -8.44
C ILE A 155 21.84 0.31 -9.29
N GLU A 156 21.76 0.14 -10.61
CA GLU A 156 22.38 1.03 -11.58
C GLU A 156 21.32 1.81 -12.34
N LEU A 157 21.36 3.14 -12.24
CA LEU A 157 20.53 4.06 -12.98
C LEU A 157 21.14 4.33 -14.36
N LYS A 158 20.27 4.64 -15.33
CA LYS A 158 20.66 4.94 -16.71
C LYS A 158 21.63 6.12 -16.85
N LYS A 159 21.62 7.06 -15.90
CA LYS A 159 22.50 8.23 -15.86
C LYS A 159 22.68 8.71 -14.42
N ASN A 160 23.67 9.58 -14.20
CA ASN A 160 23.84 10.26 -12.91
C ASN A 160 22.64 11.13 -12.61
N GLU A 161 21.97 10.85 -11.49
CA GLU A 161 20.76 11.51 -11.05
C GLU A 161 20.95 12.05 -9.64
N THR A 162 20.21 13.11 -9.30
CA THR A 162 20.09 13.53 -7.89
C THR A 162 19.21 12.52 -7.18
N ILE A 163 19.66 12.02 -6.04
CA ILE A 163 18.94 10.99 -5.28
C ILE A 163 18.18 11.67 -4.14
N ASN A 164 16.85 11.55 -4.19
CA ASN A 164 15.91 12.11 -3.24
C ASN A 164 15.22 11.05 -2.37
N GLY A 165 15.30 9.77 -2.75
CA GLY A 165 14.73 8.67 -1.98
C GLY A 165 14.89 7.35 -2.70
N VAL A 166 14.88 6.26 -1.95
CA VAL A 166 14.69 4.92 -2.52
C VAL A 166 13.56 4.25 -1.77
N LEU A 167 12.49 3.92 -2.48
CA LEU A 167 11.37 3.16 -1.95
C LEU A 167 11.59 1.68 -2.22
N VAL A 168 11.25 0.86 -1.23
CA VAL A 168 11.26 -0.60 -1.28
C VAL A 168 9.95 -1.11 -0.72
N ASP A 169 9.25 -1.96 -1.47
CA ASP A 169 8.03 -2.61 -1.00
C ASP A 169 8.36 -3.94 -0.31
N ILE A 170 7.85 -4.09 0.92
CA ILE A 170 8.16 -5.22 1.81
C ILE A 170 6.84 -5.83 2.29
N LEU A 171 6.66 -7.14 2.12
CA LEU A 171 5.50 -7.83 2.67
C LEU A 171 5.69 -8.04 4.17
N GLN A 172 4.72 -7.57 4.98
CA GLN A 172 4.61 -7.95 6.38
C GLN A 172 3.45 -8.93 6.55
N ASN A 173 3.76 -10.15 6.96
CA ASN A 173 2.77 -11.18 7.27
C ASN A 173 3.31 -12.07 8.39
N GLU A 174 3.23 -11.56 9.61
CA GLU A 174 3.85 -12.17 10.79
C GLU A 174 3.34 -13.58 11.06
N SER A 175 2.05 -13.84 10.78
CA SER A 175 1.45 -15.19 10.87
C SER A 175 2.15 -16.25 10.00
N SER A 176 2.81 -15.82 8.93
CA SER A 176 3.62 -16.65 8.02
C SER A 176 5.13 -16.45 8.24
N TRP A 177 5.51 -15.85 9.37
CA TRP A 177 6.88 -15.58 9.80
C TRP A 177 7.59 -14.58 8.89
N ILE A 178 6.84 -13.77 8.14
CA ILE A 178 7.36 -12.73 7.25
C ILE A 178 7.32 -11.41 8.01
N PHE A 179 8.49 -10.87 8.35
CA PHE A 179 8.65 -9.65 9.13
C PHE A 179 9.34 -8.57 8.29
N LEU A 180 9.15 -7.31 8.69
CA LEU A 180 10.01 -6.21 8.25
C LEU A 180 11.46 -6.48 8.71
N PRO A 181 12.47 -6.01 7.96
CA PRO A 181 13.87 -6.14 8.37
C PRO A 181 14.15 -5.30 9.63
N GLU A 182 15.23 -5.58 10.37
CA GLU A 182 15.67 -4.74 11.49
C GLU A 182 16.06 -3.33 11.01
N GLN A 183 16.68 -3.27 9.82
CA GLN A 183 17.05 -2.02 9.18
C GLN A 183 17.26 -2.20 7.67
N VAL A 184 17.14 -1.09 6.95
CA VAL A 184 17.59 -0.94 5.57
C VAL A 184 18.57 0.21 5.50
N ILE A 185 19.73 0.00 4.89
CA ILE A 185 20.76 1.02 4.71
C ILE A 185 20.94 1.27 3.21
N LEU A 186 20.78 2.53 2.81
CA LEU A 186 21.03 3.00 1.45
C LEU A 186 22.45 3.54 1.35
N TYR A 187 23.17 3.11 0.33
CA TYR A 187 24.50 3.57 -0.04
C TYR A 187 24.50 4.16 -1.45
N TYR A 188 25.43 5.04 -1.73
CA TYR A 188 25.78 5.50 -3.07
C TYR A 188 27.26 5.24 -3.36
N TYR A 189 27.60 5.01 -4.61
CA TYR A 189 29.00 4.95 -5.03
C TYR A 189 29.57 6.36 -5.17
N ASP A 190 30.59 6.68 -4.38
CA ASP A 190 31.34 7.92 -4.49
C ASP A 190 32.53 7.71 -5.43
N GLU A 191 32.51 8.39 -6.57
CA GLU A 191 33.55 8.28 -7.61
C GLU A 191 34.93 8.78 -7.13
N ALA A 192 34.97 9.80 -6.27
CA ALA A 192 36.22 10.37 -5.78
C ALA A 192 36.91 9.41 -4.79
N LYS A 193 36.14 8.76 -3.93
CA LYS A 193 36.62 7.78 -2.94
C LYS A 193 36.61 6.34 -3.43
N LYS A 194 36.10 6.09 -4.65
CA LYS A 194 35.98 4.77 -5.27
C LYS A 194 35.34 3.72 -4.36
N SER A 195 34.33 4.12 -3.59
CA SER A 195 33.71 3.27 -2.56
C SER A 195 32.25 3.62 -2.34
N TYR A 196 31.49 2.64 -1.84
CA TYR A 196 30.12 2.89 -1.39
C TYR A 196 30.12 3.59 -0.04
N LEU A 197 29.42 4.72 0.06
CA LEU A 197 29.25 5.49 1.29
C LEU A 197 27.77 5.49 1.72
N PRO A 198 27.48 5.47 3.03
CA PRO A 198 26.10 5.50 3.51
C PRO A 198 25.42 6.81 3.13
N LEU A 199 24.20 6.70 2.60
CA LEU A 199 23.37 7.81 2.15
C LEU A 199 22.14 7.98 3.05
N GLY A 200 21.49 6.88 3.44
CA GLY A 200 20.25 6.89 4.23
C GLY A 200 20.10 5.61 5.04
N LYS A 201 19.22 5.61 6.03
CA LYS A 201 18.94 4.43 6.86
C LYS A 201 17.53 4.51 7.44
N GLU A 202 16.81 3.41 7.38
CA GLU A 202 15.55 3.17 8.07
C GLU A 202 15.69 2.00 9.05
N THR A 203 14.95 2.04 10.15
CA THR A 203 14.93 1.00 11.20
C THR A 203 13.50 0.64 11.54
N PHE A 204 13.24 -0.63 11.82
CA PHE A 204 11.89 -1.11 12.10
C PHE A 204 11.85 -1.81 13.45
N SER A 205 10.69 -1.74 14.10
CA SER A 205 10.43 -2.42 15.37
C SER A 205 9.44 -3.57 15.16
N SER A 206 9.72 -4.69 15.81
CA SER A 206 8.87 -5.88 15.87
C SER A 206 8.41 -6.20 17.30
N GLU A 207 8.49 -5.22 18.23
CA GLU A 207 8.16 -5.44 19.65
C GLU A 207 6.70 -5.83 19.90
N ARG A 208 5.81 -5.53 18.95
CA ARG A 208 4.36 -5.81 19.04
C ARG A 208 3.86 -6.41 17.73
N PRO A 209 2.78 -7.21 17.77
CA PRO A 209 2.14 -7.71 16.56
C PRO A 209 1.67 -6.56 15.65
N SER A 210 1.80 -6.78 14.35
CA SER A 210 1.28 -5.94 13.28
C SER A 210 0.27 -6.71 12.43
N GLN A 211 -0.58 -5.96 11.72
CA GLN A 211 -1.47 -6.55 10.74
C GLN A 211 -0.71 -6.92 9.47
N LYS A 212 -1.28 -7.86 8.71
CA LYS A 212 -0.79 -8.22 7.40
C LYS A 212 -0.93 -7.03 6.45
N GLN A 213 0.17 -6.57 5.86
CA GLN A 213 0.20 -5.40 5.00
C GLN A 213 1.41 -5.43 4.05
N ILE A 214 1.40 -4.53 3.08
CA ILE A 214 2.59 -4.19 2.28
C ILE A 214 3.14 -2.89 2.87
N ASP A 215 4.39 -2.92 3.35
CA ASP A 215 5.10 -1.75 3.85
C ASP A 215 5.99 -1.19 2.75
N ALA A 216 5.56 -0.07 2.20
CA ALA A 216 6.30 0.68 1.20
C ALA A 216 7.21 1.68 1.89
N ARG A 217 8.44 1.26 2.18
CA ARG A 217 9.36 2.09 2.95
C ARG A 217 10.22 2.93 2.03
N GLU A 218 10.15 4.25 2.20
CA GLU A 218 11.09 5.17 1.59
C GLU A 218 12.30 5.41 2.51
N ILE A 219 13.50 5.12 2.02
CA ILE A 219 14.77 5.46 2.67
C ILE A 219 15.22 6.82 2.15
N ILE A 220 15.24 7.80 3.05
CA ILE A 220 15.57 9.19 2.71
C ILE A 220 17.08 9.46 2.84
N PRO A 221 17.74 9.99 1.80
CA PRO A 221 19.10 10.50 1.87
C PRO A 221 19.28 11.57 2.94
N LYS A 222 20.34 11.43 3.76
CA LYS A 222 20.74 12.43 4.77
C LYS A 222 21.52 13.61 4.17
N ILE A 223 22.03 13.43 2.96
CA ILE A 223 22.76 14.42 2.18
C ILE A 223 22.30 14.35 0.73
N THR A 224 22.38 15.47 0.01
CA THR A 224 22.14 15.47 -1.43
C THR A 224 23.36 14.96 -2.17
N VAL A 225 23.18 13.93 -3.00
CA VAL A 225 24.24 13.38 -3.86
C VAL A 225 23.73 13.23 -5.29
N LYS A 226 24.66 13.26 -6.25
CA LYS A 226 24.42 12.77 -7.61
C LYS A 226 25.16 11.45 -7.78
N ALA A 227 24.44 10.41 -8.13
CA ALA A 227 24.98 9.08 -8.35
C ALA A 227 24.14 8.32 -9.38
N ASN A 228 24.74 7.33 -10.01
CA ASN A 228 24.06 6.35 -10.83
C ASN A 228 24.15 4.94 -10.23
N LYS A 229 25.00 4.71 -9.24
CA LYS A 229 25.15 3.42 -8.56
C LYS A 229 24.73 3.56 -7.10
N LEU A 230 23.74 2.78 -6.72
CA LEU A 230 23.22 2.68 -5.37
C LEU A 230 23.31 1.24 -4.88
N LYS A 231 23.36 1.08 -3.57
CA LYS A 231 23.27 -0.23 -2.92
C LYS A 231 22.32 -0.15 -1.74
N LEU A 232 21.39 -1.09 -1.65
CA LEU A 232 20.61 -1.35 -0.45
C LEU A 232 21.20 -2.55 0.28
N ILE A 233 21.31 -2.43 1.61
CA ILE A 233 21.60 -3.56 2.50
C ILE A 233 20.43 -3.67 3.46
N LEU A 234 19.67 -4.76 3.35
CA LEU A 234 18.57 -5.09 4.24
C LEU A 234 19.04 -6.17 5.21
N TYR A 235 18.68 -6.02 6.49
CA TYR A 235 18.98 -7.00 7.54
C TYR A 235 17.68 -7.64 8.00
N PRO A 236 17.31 -8.82 7.47
CA PRO A 236 16.16 -9.57 7.97
C PRO A 236 16.18 -9.77 9.49
N LEU A 237 15.00 -9.89 10.09
CA LEU A 237 14.86 -10.08 11.52
C LEU A 237 15.46 -11.42 11.96
N LYS A 238 16.60 -11.36 12.65
CA LYS A 238 17.38 -12.55 13.01
C LYS A 238 16.68 -13.47 14.00
N LYS A 239 15.89 -12.87 14.90
CA LYS A 239 15.15 -13.59 15.93
C LYS A 239 13.74 -13.04 16.02
N ILE A 240 12.78 -13.89 15.71
CA ILE A 240 11.36 -13.58 15.88
C ILE A 240 11.08 -13.34 17.38
N PRO A 241 10.29 -12.31 17.73
CA PRO A 241 10.09 -11.89 19.12
C PRO A 241 9.29 -12.91 19.94
N ALA A 242 9.42 -12.82 21.26
CA ALA A 242 8.83 -13.76 22.22
C ALA A 242 7.30 -13.87 22.17
N TRP A 243 6.60 -12.84 21.69
CA TRP A 243 5.14 -12.82 21.58
C TRP A 243 4.61 -13.70 20.43
N HIS A 244 5.47 -14.04 19.46
CA HIS A 244 5.07 -14.76 18.26
C HIS A 244 5.31 -16.29 18.40
N PRO A 245 4.44 -17.17 17.89
CA PRO A 245 4.65 -18.62 17.95
C PRO A 245 5.96 -19.12 17.35
N GLY A 246 6.48 -18.40 16.34
CA GLY A 246 7.77 -18.68 15.70
C GLY A 246 8.99 -18.10 16.43
N LYS A 247 8.87 -17.70 17.71
CA LYS A 247 9.94 -17.07 18.50
C LYS A 247 11.31 -17.76 18.34
N ASP A 248 12.36 -16.96 18.46
CA ASP A 248 13.77 -17.37 18.36
C ASP A 248 14.23 -17.89 16.97
N ASN A 249 13.30 -18.18 16.05
CA ASN A 249 13.64 -18.51 14.67
C ASN A 249 13.98 -17.26 13.86
N HIS A 250 14.70 -17.45 12.75
CA HIS A 250 14.95 -16.40 11.76
C HIS A 250 13.68 -16.10 10.97
N ALA A 251 13.39 -14.82 10.74
CA ALA A 251 12.23 -14.40 9.96
C ALA A 251 12.49 -14.54 8.45
N TRP A 252 11.41 -14.68 7.70
CA TRP A 252 11.44 -14.46 6.27
C TRP A 252 11.41 -12.96 5.96
N LEU A 253 12.14 -12.54 4.93
CA LEU A 253 12.02 -11.23 4.30
C LEU A 253 11.50 -11.41 2.87
N PHE A 254 10.49 -10.63 2.49
CA PHE A 254 9.88 -10.65 1.16
C PHE A 254 9.90 -9.24 0.58
N ILE A 255 10.49 -9.09 -0.60
CA ILE A 255 10.72 -7.80 -1.26
C ILE A 255 10.06 -7.81 -2.64
N ASP A 256 9.39 -6.72 -2.96
CA ASP A 256 8.99 -6.35 -4.32
C ASP A 256 9.52 -4.94 -4.69
N GLU A 257 9.07 -4.41 -5.83
CA GLU A 257 9.21 -3.04 -6.34
C GLU A 257 10.18 -2.10 -5.60
N ILE A 258 11.15 -1.61 -6.36
CA ILE A 258 12.12 -0.59 -5.98
C ILE A 258 11.93 0.62 -6.88
N GLN A 259 11.70 1.77 -6.27
CA GLN A 259 11.64 3.06 -6.95
C GLN A 259 12.76 3.96 -6.44
N VAL A 260 13.50 4.58 -7.36
CA VAL A 260 14.52 5.59 -7.01
C VAL A 260 13.97 6.96 -7.39
N TYR A 261 13.94 7.90 -6.46
CA TYR A 261 13.46 9.27 -6.69
C TYR A 261 14.59 10.28 -6.78
#